data_AF-A0A2H1EC23-F1
#
_entry.id   AF-A0A2H1EC23-F1
#
_cell.length_a   1.000
_cell.length_b   1.000
_cell.length_c   1.000
_cell.angle_alpha   90.00
_cell.angle_beta   90.00
_cell.angle_gamma   90.00
#
_symmetry.space_group_name_H-M   'P 1'
#
loop_
_entity.id
_entity.type
_entity.pdbx_description
1 polymer ?
#
loop_
_entity_poly.entity_id
_entity_poly.type
_entity_poly.pdbx_seq_one_letter_code
_entity_poly.pdbx_strand_id
1 'polypeptide(L)'
;MERNKLMGVILITIMMASCNSQNKIDLLAALQNKTSLEQLIPKEQRDVFSFDKIHPTAGTPILIDRTKTDRYTFGTYNIPPNPTKVRRINNRIGFYLYKTPSDNHENKIAGIWIDMKKVDNRLFEYLKEIYGTPKEIRPKPTVQETTAERRARLGLKNEGVVQKRTEKQRILHGSNNFLWQVNDMTIVYSDFYRANTAYIDDDGNKIADPKEEQYINSSVYIIRNDAMDMTTPGRTSAQRLIATFK
;
A
#
# COMPACT_ATOMS: atom_id res chain seq x y z
N MET A 1 52.00 48.16 20.69
CA MET A 1 52.63 47.17 21.59
C MET A 1 51.56 46.17 22.01
N GLU A 2 51.96 44.91 22.11
CA GLU A 2 51.16 43.69 22.09
C GLU A 2 50.12 43.49 23.21
N ARG A 3 49.13 42.63 22.88
CA ARG A 3 48.52 41.53 23.67
C ARG A 3 48.10 41.80 25.13
N ASN A 4 46.82 41.53 25.44
CA ASN A 4 46.42 40.24 26.05
C ASN A 4 44.90 40.11 26.35
N LYS A 5 44.35 38.99 25.84
CA LYS A 5 43.38 38.06 26.48
C LYS A 5 41.95 38.57 26.71
N LEU A 6 40.97 38.24 25.85
CA LEU A 6 40.29 36.93 25.76
C LEU A 6 39.78 36.43 27.11
N MET A 7 38.57 36.84 27.52
CA MET A 7 37.67 36.02 28.35
C MET A 7 36.21 36.41 28.13
N GLY A 8 35.42 35.40 27.76
CA GLY A 8 33.96 35.26 27.78
C GLY A 8 33.13 36.53 27.52
N VAL A 9 32.34 36.62 26.44
CA VAL A 9 31.22 35.72 26.16
C VAL A 9 30.96 35.77 24.66
N ILE A 10 31.41 34.76 23.91
CA ILE A 10 30.78 34.46 22.63
C ILE A 10 29.56 33.64 23.01
N LEU A 11 28.42 34.32 23.03
CA LEU A 11 27.11 33.71 23.03
C LEU A 11 27.01 32.94 21.71
N ILE A 12 27.51 31.70 21.70
CA ILE A 12 27.16 30.73 20.67
C ILE A 12 25.70 30.42 20.95
N THR A 13 24.81 31.25 20.39
CA THR A 13 23.46 30.84 20.10
C THR A 13 23.63 29.67 19.13
N ILE A 14 23.72 28.47 19.71
CA ILE A 14 23.49 27.24 18.99
C ILE A 14 22.08 27.44 18.46
N MET A 15 21.98 27.89 17.22
CA MET A 15 20.81 27.66 16.41
C MET A 15 20.63 26.16 16.43
N MET A 16 19.91 25.67 17.43
CA MET A 16 19.04 24.52 17.30
C MET A 16 17.96 24.91 16.31
N ALA A 17 18.37 25.21 15.06
CA ALA A 17 17.65 24.67 13.94
C ALA A 17 17.58 23.19 14.29
N SER A 18 16.41 22.75 14.74
CA SER A 18 16.07 21.35 14.68
C SER A 18 16.10 20.99 13.20
N CYS A 19 17.31 20.81 12.66
CA CYS A 19 17.57 19.95 11.53
C CYS A 19 17.30 18.54 12.03
N ASN A 20 16.03 18.26 12.35
CA ASN A 20 15.42 17.01 11.99
C ASN A 20 15.43 17.01 10.47
N SER A 21 16.60 16.81 9.86
CA SER A 21 16.72 16.29 8.50
C SER A 21 16.15 14.88 8.57
N GLN A 22 14.82 14.80 8.64
CA GLN A 22 14.09 13.56 8.57
C GLN A 22 14.41 13.02 7.18
N ASN A 23 15.22 11.97 7.14
CA ASN A 23 15.58 11.26 5.93
C ASN A 23 14.28 10.83 5.22
N LYS A 24 13.85 11.63 4.25
CA LYS A 24 12.70 11.33 3.38
C LYS A 24 13.23 10.43 2.29
N ILE A 25 12.67 9.23 2.20
CA ILE A 25 13.00 8.26 1.16
C ILE A 25 11.96 8.37 0.06
N ASP A 26 12.42 8.67 -1.16
CA ASP A 26 11.58 8.58 -2.35
C ASP A 26 11.63 7.17 -2.94
N LEU A 27 10.55 6.43 -2.72
CA LEU A 27 10.40 5.04 -3.15
C LEU A 27 10.40 4.91 -4.68
N LEU A 28 9.86 5.89 -5.40
CA LEU A 28 9.82 5.88 -6.86
C LEU A 28 11.22 6.07 -7.44
N ALA A 29 11.96 7.05 -6.92
CA ALA A 29 13.34 7.29 -7.35
C ALA A 29 14.25 6.08 -7.07
N ALA A 30 14.08 5.43 -5.92
CA ALA A 30 14.85 4.24 -5.56
C ALA A 30 14.56 3.05 -6.50
N LEU A 31 13.31 2.91 -6.96
CA LEU A 31 12.93 1.92 -7.96
C LEU A 31 13.54 2.23 -9.34
N GLN A 32 13.41 3.48 -9.81
CA GLN A 32 13.85 3.90 -11.14
C GLN A 32 15.38 3.85 -11.29
N ASN A 33 16.12 4.27 -10.26
CA ASN A 33 17.58 4.33 -10.32
C ASN A 33 18.26 2.97 -10.18
N LYS A 34 17.48 1.87 -10.10
CA LYS A 34 17.95 0.52 -9.80
C LYS A 34 18.87 0.47 -8.58
N THR A 35 18.72 1.44 -7.68
CA THR A 35 19.42 1.44 -6.41
C THR A 35 19.11 0.11 -5.74
N SER A 36 20.11 -0.44 -5.05
CA SER A 36 19.91 -1.60 -4.18
C SER A 36 18.76 -1.26 -3.22
N LEU A 37 17.58 -1.84 -3.45
CA LEU A 37 16.39 -1.61 -2.62
C LEU A 37 16.69 -2.05 -1.17
N GLU A 38 17.70 -2.90 -0.99
CA GLU A 38 18.26 -3.32 0.30
C GLU A 38 18.79 -2.13 1.10
N GLN A 39 19.20 -1.03 0.45
CA GLN A 39 19.59 0.21 1.11
C GLN A 39 18.42 0.96 1.73
N LEU A 40 17.19 0.76 1.22
CA LEU A 40 15.98 1.31 1.82
C LEU A 40 15.58 0.60 3.11
N ILE A 41 16.10 -0.62 3.30
CA ILE A 41 15.84 -1.44 4.47
C ILE A 41 16.90 -1.14 5.54
N PRO A 42 16.47 -0.76 6.77
CA PRO A 42 17.36 -0.61 7.91
C PRO A 42 18.23 -1.85 8.10
N LYS A 43 19.51 -1.68 8.42
CA LYS A 43 20.47 -2.79 8.54
C LYS A 43 19.96 -3.88 9.49
N GLU A 44 19.32 -3.49 10.59
CA GLU A 44 18.79 -4.43 11.59
C GLU A 44 17.57 -5.24 11.13
N GLN A 45 16.99 -4.92 9.97
CA GLN A 45 15.89 -5.66 9.35
C GLN A 45 16.35 -6.41 8.10
N ARG A 46 17.64 -6.45 7.79
CA ARG A 46 18.13 -7.19 6.62
C ARG A 46 18.24 -8.69 6.89
N ASP A 47 18.26 -9.10 8.15
CA ASP A 47 18.31 -10.50 8.60
C ASP A 47 17.04 -11.31 8.24
N VAL A 48 15.90 -10.63 8.08
CA VAL A 48 14.68 -11.25 7.58
C VAL A 48 14.76 -11.59 6.08
N PHE A 49 15.76 -11.08 5.36
CA PHE A 49 16.03 -11.35 3.94
C PHE A 49 16.92 -12.58 3.73
N SER A 50 16.71 -13.66 4.47
CA SER A 50 17.48 -14.93 4.35
C SER A 50 16.82 -15.92 3.39
N PHE A 51 17.65 -16.66 2.63
CA PHE A 51 17.21 -17.58 1.56
C PHE A 51 16.23 -18.64 2.07
N ASP A 52 16.46 -19.14 3.29
CA ASP A 52 15.65 -20.16 3.93
C ASP A 52 14.26 -19.65 4.37
N LYS A 53 14.10 -18.33 4.54
CA LYS A 53 12.82 -17.72 4.94
C LYS A 53 11.90 -17.43 3.76
N ILE A 54 12.39 -17.47 2.52
CA ILE A 54 11.59 -17.20 1.32
C ILE A 54 11.15 -18.53 0.72
N HIS A 55 9.86 -18.82 0.82
CA HIS A 55 9.32 -19.97 0.12
C HIS A 55 9.37 -19.73 -1.40
N PRO A 56 9.89 -20.68 -2.20
CA PRO A 56 10.08 -20.53 -3.65
C PRO A 56 8.83 -20.10 -4.42
N THR A 57 7.67 -20.54 -3.93
CA THR A 57 6.37 -20.31 -4.57
C THR A 57 5.61 -19.14 -3.98
N ALA A 58 6.14 -18.41 -2.99
CA ALA A 58 5.38 -17.44 -2.21
C ALA A 58 5.73 -15.99 -2.54
N GLY A 59 6.98 -15.67 -2.89
CA GLY A 59 7.41 -14.30 -3.18
C GLY A 59 6.91 -13.33 -2.10
N THR A 60 7.17 -13.68 -0.84
CA THR A 60 6.43 -13.12 0.29
C THR A 60 6.87 -11.69 0.55
N PRO A 61 5.94 -10.72 0.64
CA PRO A 61 6.29 -9.39 1.07
C PRO A 61 6.73 -9.43 2.54
N ILE A 62 7.92 -8.92 2.83
CA ILE A 62 8.32 -8.64 4.22
C ILE A 62 7.78 -7.27 4.57
N LEU A 63 6.84 -7.25 5.51
CA LEU A 63 6.28 -6.02 6.04
C LEU A 63 7.32 -5.32 6.92
N ILE A 64 7.57 -4.05 6.64
CA ILE A 64 8.40 -3.18 7.47
C ILE A 64 7.50 -2.16 8.17
N ASP A 65 7.45 -2.24 9.50
CA ASP A 65 6.73 -1.33 10.39
C ASP A 65 7.75 -0.68 11.34
N ARG A 66 7.93 0.65 11.31
CA ARG A 66 8.90 1.36 12.15
C ARG A 66 8.51 2.82 12.45
N THR A 67 8.22 3.07 13.73
CA THR A 67 7.96 4.36 14.42
C THR A 67 9.04 5.45 14.39
N LYS A 68 10.17 5.27 13.69
CA LYS A 68 11.28 6.26 13.65
C LYS A 68 11.53 6.86 12.26
N THR A 69 10.98 6.28 11.20
CA THR A 69 11.16 6.73 9.81
C THR A 69 9.84 6.67 9.04
N ASP A 70 8.74 7.13 9.65
CA ASP A 70 7.38 7.06 9.09
C ASP A 70 7.15 7.99 7.87
N ARG A 71 8.20 8.50 7.21
CA ARG A 71 8.09 9.49 6.13
C ARG A 71 8.69 8.96 4.83
N TYR A 72 7.86 8.25 4.10
CA TYR A 72 8.13 7.85 2.73
C TYR A 72 7.36 8.72 1.75
N THR A 73 7.93 8.92 0.58
CA THR A 73 7.18 9.47 -0.54
C THR A 73 7.22 8.54 -1.72
N PHE A 74 6.18 8.65 -2.52
CA PHE A 74 6.14 8.06 -3.83
C PHE A 74 6.17 9.21 -4.84
N GLY A 75 7.38 9.61 -5.25
CA GLY A 75 7.59 10.83 -6.00
C GLY A 75 7.11 12.06 -5.22
N THR A 76 6.20 12.83 -5.81
CA THR A 76 5.61 14.02 -5.17
C THR A 76 4.51 13.69 -4.15
N TYR A 77 4.00 12.45 -4.14
CA TYR A 77 2.97 12.03 -3.20
C TYR A 77 3.56 11.70 -1.84
N ASN A 78 3.09 12.39 -0.79
CA ASN A 78 3.51 12.14 0.58
C ASN A 78 2.62 11.06 1.22
N ILE A 79 3.25 9.97 1.65
CA ILE A 79 2.54 8.92 2.42
C ILE A 79 2.48 9.40 3.87
N PRO A 80 1.29 9.60 4.46
CA PRO A 80 1.19 10.11 5.81
C PRO A 80 1.78 9.10 6.82
N PRO A 81 2.32 9.56 7.95
CA PRO A 81 2.84 8.66 8.97
C PRO A 81 1.71 7.82 9.58
N ASN A 82 2.02 6.61 10.04
CA ASN A 82 1.09 5.81 10.83
C ASN A 82 0.82 6.54 12.16
N PRO A 83 -0.40 7.04 12.43
CA PRO A 83 -0.69 7.66 13.70
C PRO A 83 -0.72 6.55 14.75
N THR A 84 0.39 6.41 15.49
CA THR A 84 0.57 5.49 16.63
C THR A 84 -0.47 5.64 17.76
N LYS A 85 -1.47 6.53 17.62
CA LYS A 85 -2.57 6.75 18.57
C LYS A 85 -3.98 6.71 17.96
N VAL A 86 -4.15 6.46 16.66
CA VAL A 86 -5.49 6.34 16.04
C VAL A 86 -5.66 4.92 15.49
N ARG A 87 -6.63 4.21 16.05
CA ARG A 87 -6.81 2.75 16.02
C ARG A 87 -6.92 2.06 14.64
N ARG A 88 -6.76 2.75 13.50
CA ARG A 88 -7.11 2.19 12.17
C ARG A 88 -6.33 2.67 10.92
N ILE A 89 -5.31 3.53 11.03
CA ILE A 89 -4.54 3.98 9.84
C ILE A 89 -3.16 3.32 9.85
N ASN A 90 -3.09 2.05 9.48
CA ASN A 90 -1.80 1.36 9.33
C ASN A 90 -1.30 1.52 7.89
N ASN A 91 -0.67 2.63 7.58
CA ASN A 91 0.12 2.69 6.34
C ASN A 91 1.29 1.72 6.48
N ARG A 92 1.51 0.92 5.44
CA ARG A 92 2.43 -0.22 5.46
C ARG A 92 3.25 -0.21 4.19
N ILE A 93 4.53 -0.53 4.34
CA ILE A 93 5.42 -0.78 3.22
C ILE A 93 5.95 -2.19 3.37
N GLY A 94 5.78 -2.99 2.34
CA GLY A 94 6.41 -4.29 2.21
C GLY A 94 7.42 -4.31 1.09
N PHE A 95 8.42 -5.17 1.23
CA PHE A 95 9.37 -5.47 0.16
C PHE A 95 9.10 -6.87 -0.34
N TYR A 96 8.81 -7.00 -1.63
CA TYR A 96 8.66 -8.30 -2.27
C TYR A 96 10.02 -8.94 -2.41
N LEU A 97 10.20 -10.06 -1.71
CA LEU A 97 11.43 -10.81 -1.82
C LEU A 97 11.26 -11.97 -2.76
N TYR A 98 12.34 -12.24 -3.48
CA TYR A 98 12.39 -13.32 -4.42
C TYR A 98 13.68 -14.12 -4.25
N LYS A 99 13.51 -15.44 -4.38
CA LYS A 99 14.53 -16.47 -4.26
C LYS A 99 15.05 -16.81 -5.64
N THR A 100 16.25 -16.34 -6.00
CA THR A 100 16.81 -16.58 -7.34
C THR A 100 17.00 -18.07 -7.62
N PRO A 101 16.85 -18.54 -8.88
CA PRO A 101 17.06 -19.94 -9.22
C PRO A 101 18.53 -20.34 -9.28
N SER A 102 19.46 -19.38 -9.23
CA SER A 102 20.90 -19.63 -9.35
C SER A 102 21.49 -20.22 -8.07
N ASP A 103 22.50 -21.08 -8.24
CA ASP A 103 23.25 -21.74 -7.16
C ASP A 103 23.95 -20.79 -6.18
N ASN A 104 23.97 -19.48 -6.47
CA ASN A 104 24.59 -18.46 -5.62
C ASN A 104 23.76 -18.09 -4.38
N HIS A 105 22.56 -18.67 -4.19
CA HIS A 105 21.68 -18.48 -3.00
C HIS A 105 21.34 -17.02 -2.63
N GLU A 106 21.57 -16.05 -3.53
CA GLU A 106 21.29 -14.65 -3.23
C GLU A 106 19.80 -14.35 -3.41
N ASN A 107 19.18 -13.86 -2.34
CA ASN A 107 17.85 -13.26 -2.40
C ASN A 107 17.92 -11.87 -3.03
N LYS A 108 16.87 -11.52 -3.76
CA LYS A 108 16.73 -10.18 -4.33
C LYS A 108 15.41 -9.57 -3.93
N ILE A 109 15.40 -8.26 -3.77
CA ILE A 109 14.15 -7.51 -3.69
C ILE A 109 13.61 -7.36 -5.10
N ALA A 110 12.50 -8.03 -5.37
CA ALA A 110 11.80 -7.98 -6.65
C ALA A 110 10.89 -6.75 -6.76
N GLY A 111 10.54 -6.10 -5.64
CA GLY A 111 9.64 -4.97 -5.69
C GLY A 111 9.25 -4.40 -4.33
N ILE A 112 8.33 -3.43 -4.37
CA ILE A 112 7.72 -2.84 -3.18
C ILE A 112 6.20 -2.98 -3.24
N TRP A 113 5.62 -3.10 -2.06
CA TRP A 113 4.20 -3.00 -1.81
C TRP A 113 3.99 -1.82 -0.87
N ILE A 114 3.04 -0.95 -1.20
CA ILE A 114 2.63 0.16 -0.36
C ILE A 114 1.15 -0.02 -0.12
N ASP A 115 0.72 0.00 1.14
CA ASP A 115 -0.68 -0.11 1.53
C ASP A 115 -1.04 1.07 2.41
N MET A 116 -2.13 1.76 2.10
CA MET A 116 -2.49 3.00 2.77
C MET A 116 -3.99 3.24 2.75
N LYS A 117 -4.52 3.87 3.81
CA LYS A 117 -5.90 4.39 3.75
C LYS A 117 -5.98 5.36 2.57
N LYS A 118 -6.96 5.15 1.69
CA LYS A 118 -7.25 6.08 0.62
C LYS A 118 -7.78 7.39 1.21
N VAL A 119 -7.07 8.47 0.95
CA VAL A 119 -7.52 9.83 1.31
C VAL A 119 -8.16 10.51 0.11
N ASP A 120 -7.56 10.35 -1.07
CA ASP A 120 -8.01 10.92 -2.34
C ASP A 120 -7.42 10.14 -3.53
N ASN A 121 -7.65 10.62 -4.76
CA ASN A 121 -7.18 9.98 -5.99
C ASN A 121 -5.78 10.44 -6.44
N ARG A 122 -5.06 11.30 -5.69
CA ARG A 122 -3.82 11.92 -6.18
C ARG A 122 -2.75 10.90 -6.53
N LEU A 123 -2.61 9.82 -5.76
CA LEU A 123 -1.65 8.76 -6.07
C LEU A 123 -1.99 8.05 -7.39
N PHE A 124 -3.26 7.78 -7.64
CA PHE A 124 -3.71 7.17 -8.89
C PHE A 124 -3.49 8.10 -10.09
N GLU A 125 -3.87 9.36 -9.98
CA GLU A 125 -3.64 10.35 -11.03
C GLU A 125 -2.15 10.59 -11.28
N TYR A 126 -1.32 10.60 -10.23
CA TYR A 126 0.14 10.70 -10.34
C TYR A 126 0.74 9.50 -11.10
N LEU A 127 0.30 8.27 -10.79
CA LEU A 127 0.72 7.09 -11.54
C LEU A 127 0.30 7.17 -13.02
N LYS A 128 -0.91 7.67 -13.28
CA LYS A 128 -1.42 7.86 -14.64
C LYS A 128 -0.67 8.94 -15.41
N GLU A 129 -0.25 10.01 -14.74
CA GLU A 129 0.58 11.08 -15.31
C GLU A 129 1.95 10.54 -15.75
N ILE A 130 2.58 9.71 -14.92
CA ILE A 130 3.92 9.17 -15.22
C ILE A 130 3.87 8.03 -16.24
N TYR A 131 2.90 7.11 -16.10
CA TYR A 131 2.89 5.84 -16.83
C TYR A 131 1.80 5.73 -17.89
N GLY A 132 1.00 6.78 -18.08
CA GLY A 132 -0.11 6.81 -19.03
C GLY A 132 -1.37 6.10 -18.51
N THR A 133 -2.28 5.74 -19.41
CA THR A 133 -3.56 5.12 -19.05
C THR A 133 -3.38 3.64 -18.65
N PRO A 134 -3.82 3.21 -17.46
CA PRO A 134 -3.73 1.81 -17.06
C PRO A 134 -4.74 0.92 -17.78
N LYS A 135 -4.46 -0.38 -17.77
CA LYS A 135 -5.43 -1.43 -18.04
C LYS A 135 -6.21 -1.80 -16.77
N GLU A 136 -7.54 -1.80 -16.83
CA GLU A 136 -8.39 -2.35 -15.76
C GLU A 136 -8.32 -3.90 -15.80
N ILE A 137 -8.04 -4.55 -14.67
CA ILE A 137 -7.77 -6.00 -14.60
C ILE A 137 -8.71 -6.80 -13.68
N ARG A 138 -9.61 -6.15 -12.95
CA ARG A 138 -10.63 -6.81 -12.10
C ARG A 138 -11.97 -6.09 -12.28
N PRO A 139 -13.13 -6.78 -12.17
CA PRO A 139 -14.42 -6.12 -12.18
C PRO A 139 -14.51 -4.98 -11.18
N LYS A 140 -15.22 -3.92 -11.59
CA LYS A 140 -15.56 -2.78 -10.73
C LYS A 140 -16.18 -3.26 -9.41
N PRO A 141 -15.93 -2.54 -8.32
CA PRO A 141 -16.53 -2.86 -7.04
C PRO A 141 -18.06 -2.89 -7.18
N THR A 142 -18.67 -3.86 -6.51
CA THR A 142 -20.12 -4.07 -6.53
C THR A 142 -20.78 -3.15 -5.51
N VAL A 143 -21.96 -2.63 -5.84
CA VAL A 143 -22.78 -1.93 -4.85
C VAL A 143 -23.47 -2.97 -3.98
N GLN A 144 -23.36 -2.84 -2.66
CA GLN A 144 -24.11 -3.67 -1.74
C GLN A 144 -25.61 -3.39 -1.91
N GLU A 145 -26.37 -4.43 -2.23
CA GLU A 145 -27.83 -4.37 -2.26
C GLU A 145 -28.36 -4.02 -0.86
N THR A 146 -29.29 -3.07 -0.79
CA THR A 146 -30.12 -2.82 0.39
C THR A 146 -31.05 -4.01 0.65
N THR A 147 -31.57 -4.14 1.87
CA THR A 147 -32.55 -5.17 2.22
C THR A 147 -33.80 -5.06 1.32
N ALA A 148 -34.27 -3.85 1.02
CA ALA A 148 -35.40 -3.64 0.13
C ALA A 148 -35.12 -4.06 -1.33
N GLU A 149 -33.96 -3.71 -1.89
CA GLU A 149 -33.55 -4.14 -3.23
C GLU A 149 -33.43 -5.67 -3.32
N ARG A 150 -32.86 -6.30 -2.28
CA ARG A 150 -32.73 -7.76 -2.20
C ARG A 150 -34.10 -8.45 -2.13
N ARG A 151 -34.99 -8.00 -1.24
CA ARG A 151 -36.35 -8.55 -1.11
C ARG A 151 -37.14 -8.40 -2.41
N ALA A 152 -37.05 -7.24 -3.07
CA ALA A 152 -37.66 -7.03 -4.37
C ALA A 152 -37.12 -8.02 -5.43
N ARG A 153 -35.79 -8.23 -5.48
CA ARG A 153 -35.16 -9.22 -6.37
C ARG A 153 -35.61 -10.66 -6.06
N LEU A 154 -35.89 -10.98 -4.80
CA LEU A 154 -36.36 -12.28 -4.35
C LEU A 154 -37.89 -12.46 -4.40
N GLY A 155 -38.64 -11.44 -4.85
CA GLY A 155 -40.11 -11.48 -4.89
C GLY A 155 -40.78 -11.44 -3.50
N LEU A 156 -40.08 -10.97 -2.47
CA LEU A 156 -40.58 -10.88 -1.10
C LEU A 156 -41.28 -9.54 -0.87
N LYS A 157 -42.37 -9.57 -0.09
CA LYS A 157 -43.06 -8.34 0.33
C LYS A 157 -42.18 -7.51 1.27
N ASN A 158 -42.19 -6.18 1.09
CA ASN A 158 -41.47 -5.21 1.93
C ASN A 158 -42.29 -4.71 3.14
N GLU A 159 -43.37 -5.40 3.50
CA GLU A 159 -44.21 -5.03 4.65
C GLU A 159 -43.37 -5.06 5.94
N GLY A 160 -43.28 -3.94 6.65
CA GLY A 160 -42.52 -3.79 7.90
C GLY A 160 -41.06 -3.32 7.75
N VAL A 161 -40.51 -3.23 6.53
CA VAL A 161 -39.14 -2.75 6.31
C VAL A 161 -39.10 -1.23 6.48
N VAL A 162 -38.51 -0.76 7.58
CA VAL A 162 -38.27 0.68 7.79
C VAL A 162 -37.11 1.11 6.92
N GLN A 163 -37.41 1.76 5.79
CA GLN A 163 -36.41 2.36 4.91
C GLN A 163 -35.72 3.51 5.67
N LYS A 164 -34.61 3.19 6.36
CA LYS A 164 -33.87 4.20 7.12
C LYS A 164 -33.33 5.22 6.13
N ARG A 165 -33.76 6.49 6.26
CA ARG A 165 -33.33 7.66 5.46
C ARG A 165 -31.81 7.82 5.25
N THR A 166 -30.99 7.06 5.97
CA THR A 166 -29.53 7.07 5.94
C THR A 166 -28.92 6.13 4.88
N GLU A 167 -29.68 5.20 4.28
CA GLU A 167 -29.19 4.24 3.24
C GLU A 167 -28.73 4.86 1.90
N LYS A 168 -28.63 6.19 1.80
CA LYS A 168 -28.18 6.85 0.56
C LYS A 168 -26.70 6.64 0.23
N GLN A 169 -25.87 6.20 1.19
CA GLN A 169 -24.51 5.79 0.86
C GLN A 169 -24.54 4.40 0.22
N ARG A 170 -24.33 4.36 -1.10
CA ARG A 170 -24.09 3.12 -1.83
C ARG A 170 -22.73 2.56 -1.44
N ILE A 171 -22.72 1.61 -0.51
CA ILE A 171 -21.50 1.00 -0.01
C ILE A 171 -20.97 0.02 -1.06
N LEU A 172 -19.73 0.22 -1.47
CA LEU A 172 -19.04 -0.61 -2.44
C LEU A 172 -18.33 -1.81 -1.77
N HIS A 173 -18.29 -2.97 -2.44
CA HIS A 173 -17.54 -4.15 -2.01
C HIS A 173 -16.70 -4.72 -3.14
N GLY A 174 -15.48 -5.16 -2.79
CA GLY A 174 -14.53 -5.74 -3.73
C GLY A 174 -13.31 -4.83 -3.91
N SER A 175 -12.66 -4.92 -5.07
CA SER A 175 -11.56 -4.03 -5.40
C SER A 175 -11.63 -3.52 -6.82
N ASN A 176 -11.11 -2.32 -7.04
CA ASN A 176 -10.84 -1.80 -8.37
C ASN A 176 -9.35 -1.88 -8.65
N ASN A 177 -8.94 -2.60 -9.70
CA ASN A 177 -7.53 -2.91 -9.94
C ASN A 177 -7.09 -2.44 -11.31
N PHE A 178 -5.96 -1.76 -11.33
CA PHE A 178 -5.37 -1.14 -12.51
C PHE A 178 -3.92 -1.61 -12.67
N LEU A 179 -3.53 -1.86 -13.90
CA LEU A 179 -2.25 -2.41 -14.28
C LEU A 179 -1.55 -1.49 -15.29
N TRP A 180 -0.30 -1.15 -14.99
CA TRP A 180 0.66 -0.65 -15.98
C TRP A 180 1.75 -1.70 -16.20
N GLN A 181 2.12 -1.89 -17.47
CA GLN A 181 3.33 -2.61 -17.86
C GLN A 181 4.32 -1.58 -18.39
N VAL A 182 5.44 -1.41 -17.71
CA VAL A 182 6.41 -0.33 -17.97
C VAL A 182 7.79 -0.95 -18.05
N ASN A 183 8.29 -1.17 -19.27
CA ASN A 183 9.61 -1.77 -19.53
C ASN A 183 9.84 -3.06 -18.70
N ASP A 184 10.80 -3.02 -17.78
CA ASP A 184 11.20 -4.09 -16.88
C ASP A 184 10.40 -4.11 -15.56
N MET A 185 9.28 -3.38 -15.47
CA MET A 185 8.42 -3.33 -14.29
C MET A 185 6.94 -3.55 -14.61
N THR A 186 6.23 -4.03 -13.59
CA THR A 186 4.78 -4.15 -13.52
C THR A 186 4.30 -3.35 -12.32
N ILE A 187 3.30 -2.49 -12.53
CA ILE A 187 2.69 -1.68 -11.49
C ILE A 187 1.22 -2.07 -11.37
N VAL A 188 0.77 -2.45 -10.19
CA VAL A 188 -0.65 -2.65 -9.89
C VAL A 188 -1.08 -1.62 -8.85
N TYR A 189 -2.14 -0.88 -9.15
CA TYR A 189 -2.86 -0.07 -8.17
C TYR A 189 -4.18 -0.77 -7.86
N SER A 190 -4.50 -0.91 -6.58
CA SER A 190 -5.71 -1.60 -6.11
C SER A 190 -6.41 -0.75 -5.06
N ASP A 191 -7.65 -0.35 -5.32
CA ASP A 191 -8.53 0.18 -4.29
C ASP A 191 -9.40 -0.93 -3.75
N PHE A 192 -9.18 -1.32 -2.50
CA PHE A 192 -9.99 -2.29 -1.79
C PHE A 192 -11.07 -1.59 -0.96
N TYR A 193 -12.33 -1.87 -1.31
CA TYR A 193 -13.52 -1.31 -0.68
C TYR A 193 -14.03 -2.27 0.39
N ARG A 194 -14.10 -1.80 1.63
CA ARG A 194 -14.56 -2.60 2.77
C ARG A 194 -15.49 -1.80 3.69
N ALA A 195 -16.57 -2.43 4.11
CA ALA A 195 -17.34 -1.98 5.27
C ALA A 195 -16.70 -2.51 6.57
N ASN A 196 -16.41 -1.62 7.53
CA ASN A 196 -15.81 -2.00 8.81
C ASN A 196 -16.83 -2.49 9.84
N THR A 197 -18.09 -2.09 9.68
CA THR A 197 -19.21 -2.39 10.56
C THR A 197 -20.35 -2.93 9.73
N ALA A 198 -20.94 -4.02 10.21
CA ALA A 198 -22.17 -4.55 9.66
C ALA A 198 -23.18 -4.72 10.79
N TYR A 199 -24.41 -4.27 10.58
CA TYR A 199 -25.54 -4.65 11.42
C TYR A 199 -26.30 -5.81 10.78
N ILE A 200 -27.12 -6.47 11.57
CA ILE A 200 -27.99 -7.55 11.10
C ILE A 200 -29.31 -6.91 10.69
N ASP A 201 -29.70 -7.09 9.43
CA ASP A 201 -31.01 -6.65 8.94
C ASP A 201 -32.16 -7.53 9.46
N ASP A 202 -33.39 -7.13 9.16
CA ASP A 202 -34.61 -7.85 9.58
C ASP A 202 -34.66 -9.31 9.07
N ASP A 203 -33.83 -9.64 8.06
CA ASP A 203 -33.69 -10.96 7.46
C ASP A 203 -32.47 -11.74 7.97
N GLY A 204 -31.79 -11.24 9.00
CA GLY A 204 -30.63 -11.92 9.59
C GLY A 204 -29.31 -11.71 8.82
N ASN A 205 -29.29 -10.85 7.80
CA ASN A 205 -28.11 -10.63 6.96
C ASN A 205 -27.22 -9.53 7.51
N LYS A 206 -25.91 -9.74 7.40
CA LYS A 206 -24.92 -8.69 7.66
C LYS A 206 -24.95 -7.64 6.54
N ILE A 207 -25.38 -6.43 6.86
CA ILE A 207 -25.36 -5.28 5.96
C ILE A 207 -24.54 -4.15 6.55
N ALA A 208 -23.81 -3.43 5.70
CA ALA A 208 -22.91 -2.39 6.17
C ALA A 208 -23.69 -1.23 6.81
N ASP A 209 -23.13 -0.64 7.87
CA ASP A 209 -23.77 0.51 8.52
C ASP A 209 -23.69 1.75 7.62
N PRO A 210 -24.81 2.29 7.13
CA PRO A 210 -24.81 3.44 6.22
C PRO A 210 -24.44 4.77 6.92
N LYS A 211 -24.32 4.78 8.26
CA LYS A 211 -23.84 5.95 9.01
C LYS A 211 -22.31 6.01 9.10
N GLU A 212 -21.63 4.93 8.77
CA GLU A 212 -20.19 4.82 8.90
C GLU A 212 -19.51 5.14 7.57
N GLU A 213 -18.44 5.94 7.63
CA GLU A 213 -17.65 6.27 6.45
C GLU A 213 -17.07 4.98 5.84
N GLN A 214 -17.30 4.79 4.54
CA GLN A 214 -16.73 3.65 3.83
C GLN A 214 -15.20 3.69 3.93
N TYR A 215 -14.61 2.59 4.39
CA TYR A 215 -13.17 2.44 4.43
C TYR A 215 -12.66 1.91 3.09
N ILE A 216 -11.76 2.67 2.49
CA ILE A 216 -11.07 2.29 1.25
C ILE A 216 -9.58 2.24 1.54
N ASN A 217 -8.96 1.12 1.20
CA ASN A 217 -7.51 0.93 1.30
C ASN A 217 -6.95 0.95 -0.12
N SER A 218 -5.99 1.82 -0.39
CA SER A 218 -5.25 1.83 -1.66
C SER A 218 -3.95 1.08 -1.47
N SER A 219 -3.71 0.08 -2.31
CA SER A 219 -2.43 -0.61 -2.39
C SER A 219 -1.75 -0.34 -3.73
N VAL A 220 -0.44 -0.08 -3.71
CA VAL A 220 0.41 -0.01 -4.90
C VAL A 220 1.45 -1.09 -4.83
N TYR A 221 1.53 -1.89 -5.89
CA TYR A 221 2.50 -2.95 -6.07
C TYR A 221 3.40 -2.55 -7.23
N ILE A 222 4.71 -2.53 -7.03
CA ILE A 222 5.67 -2.27 -8.10
C ILE A 222 6.69 -3.39 -8.06
N ILE A 223 6.66 -4.23 -9.10
CA ILE A 223 7.45 -5.46 -9.17
C ILE A 223 8.23 -5.47 -10.48
N ARG A 224 9.51 -5.86 -10.41
CA ARG A 224 10.34 -6.06 -11.59
C ARG A 224 9.93 -7.33 -12.33
N ASN A 225 9.95 -7.27 -13.66
CA ASN A 225 9.54 -8.35 -14.55
C ASN A 225 10.61 -9.43 -14.72
N ASP A 226 11.86 -9.15 -14.32
CA ASP A 226 13.02 -10.05 -14.47
C ASP A 226 13.18 -11.04 -13.30
N ALA A 227 12.45 -10.86 -12.21
CA ALA A 227 12.38 -11.83 -11.13
C ALA A 227 11.51 -13.02 -11.56
N MET A 228 12.13 -14.11 -12.02
CA MET A 228 11.46 -15.39 -12.32
C MET A 228 10.91 -16.04 -11.03
N ASP A 229 10.32 -17.22 -11.07
CA ASP A 229 10.05 -18.05 -9.90
C ASP A 229 10.47 -19.49 -10.17
N MET A 230 10.65 -20.29 -9.12
CA MET A 230 11.03 -21.70 -9.28
C MET A 230 9.82 -22.60 -9.60
N THR A 231 8.66 -22.03 -9.96
CA THR A 231 7.49 -22.85 -10.31
C THR A 231 7.61 -23.37 -11.74
N THR A 232 6.87 -24.42 -12.09
CA THR A 232 6.83 -24.95 -13.47
C THR A 232 5.45 -24.67 -14.08
N PRO A 233 5.33 -24.16 -15.32
CA PRO A 233 6.39 -23.62 -16.18
C PRO A 233 6.75 -22.20 -15.71
N GLY A 234 8.02 -21.95 -15.36
CA GLY A 234 8.52 -20.73 -14.69
C GLY A 234 7.75 -19.46 -15.02
N ARG A 235 7.28 -18.76 -13.96
CA ARG A 235 6.54 -17.51 -14.10
C ARG A 235 7.36 -16.36 -13.55
N THR A 236 7.19 -15.16 -14.10
CA THR A 236 7.75 -13.97 -13.45
C THR A 236 6.94 -13.63 -12.20
N SER A 237 7.58 -13.02 -11.22
CA SER A 237 6.95 -12.49 -10.01
C SER A 237 5.80 -11.54 -10.36
N ALA A 238 5.96 -10.76 -11.43
CA ALA A 238 4.91 -9.92 -11.98
C ALA A 238 3.72 -10.73 -12.53
N GLN A 239 3.95 -11.79 -13.30
CA GLN A 239 2.88 -12.67 -13.79
C GLN A 239 2.10 -13.31 -12.63
N ARG A 240 2.81 -13.73 -11.58
CA ARG A 240 2.21 -14.30 -10.39
C ARG A 240 1.39 -13.29 -9.59
N LEU A 241 1.89 -12.06 -9.42
CA LEU A 241 1.13 -10.98 -8.80
C LEU A 241 -0.15 -10.68 -9.62
N ILE A 242 -0.03 -10.54 -10.93
CA ILE A 242 -1.19 -10.26 -11.79
C ILE A 242 -2.25 -11.36 -11.64
N ALA A 243 -1.84 -12.62 -11.47
CA ALA A 243 -2.76 -13.73 -11.25
C ALA A 243 -3.55 -13.64 -9.94
N THR A 244 -3.08 -12.92 -8.91
CA THR A 244 -3.85 -12.75 -7.66
C THR A 244 -4.98 -11.73 -7.78
N PHE A 245 -5.01 -10.96 -8.86
CA PHE A 245 -6.00 -9.92 -9.11
C PHE A 245 -7.05 -10.28 -10.17
N LYS A 246 -6.84 -11.40 -10.87
CA LYS A 246 -7.79 -12.00 -11.82
C LYS A 246 -8.78 -12.89 -11.06
#